data_AF-A0A0C3DMA8-F1
#
_entry.id   AF-A0A0C3DMA8-F1
#
_cell.length_a   1.000
_cell.length_b   1.000
_cell.length_c   1.000
_cell.angle_alpha   90.00
_cell.angle_beta   90.00
_cell.angle_gamma   90.00
#
_symmetry.space_group_name_H-M   'P 1'
#
loop_
_entity.id
_entity.type
_entity.pdbx_description
1 polymer ?
#
loop_
_entity_poly.entity_id
_entity_poly.type
_entity_poly.pdbx_seq_one_letter_code
_entity_poly.pdbx_strand_id
1 'polypeptide(L)'
;LRSVSYDFGAPKAGTPKADEWRTLITIYIPLALISLWGDGMAHKSKNIDVQLCQALDHTMALVQAVYITCARSMTIKRAIAYRSFVSTWVSQLKILHPAVDHHPNCHMSIPIYKFLLSFGLVRSWWCFPFEHLIGQLQHLPTNNKFSTC
;
A
#
# COMPACT_ATOMS: atom_id res chain seq x y z
N LEU A 1 -5.81 -14.52 7.23
CA LEU A 1 -5.27 -13.61 6.20
C LEU A 1 -4.97 -14.45 4.96
N ARG A 2 -5.20 -13.95 3.74
CA ARG A 2 -4.63 -14.63 2.57
C ARG A 2 -3.12 -14.48 2.63
N SER A 3 -2.39 -15.58 2.58
CA SER A 3 -0.93 -15.55 2.60
C SER A 3 -0.43 -15.03 1.25
N VAL A 4 0.61 -14.21 1.28
CA VAL A 4 1.35 -13.82 0.06
C VAL A 4 1.96 -15.09 -0.55
N SER A 5 1.93 -15.23 -1.88
CA SER A 5 2.54 -16.36 -2.57
C SER A 5 4.03 -16.47 -2.24
N TYR A 6 4.54 -17.68 -2.04
CA TYR A 6 5.97 -17.92 -1.79
C TYR A 6 6.84 -17.51 -2.98
N ASP A 7 6.27 -17.54 -4.19
CA ASP A 7 6.91 -17.15 -5.45
C ASP A 7 6.74 -15.65 -5.78
N PHE A 8 6.45 -14.80 -4.78
CA PHE A 8 6.19 -13.38 -5.00
C PHE A 8 7.30 -12.71 -5.84
N GLY A 9 6.89 -11.98 -6.89
CA GLY A 9 7.80 -11.35 -7.85
C GLY A 9 8.18 -12.23 -9.05
N ALA A 10 7.88 -13.54 -9.03
CA ALA A 10 8.03 -14.38 -10.21
C ALA A 10 6.87 -14.18 -11.20
N PRO A 11 7.09 -14.25 -12.53
CA PRO A 11 6.03 -14.11 -13.52
C PRO A 11 4.85 -15.06 -13.31
N LYS A 12 5.11 -16.28 -12.82
CA LYS A 12 4.12 -17.32 -12.51
C LYS A 12 3.19 -16.98 -11.34
N ALA A 13 3.59 -16.08 -10.43
CA ALA A 13 2.82 -15.75 -9.24
C ALA A 13 1.64 -14.80 -9.53
N GLY A 14 1.59 -14.21 -10.73
CA GLY A 14 0.56 -13.26 -11.12
C GLY A 14 0.67 -11.93 -10.36
N THR A 15 -0.37 -11.11 -10.47
CA THR A 15 -0.42 -9.80 -9.80
C THR A 15 -1.03 -9.92 -8.41
N PRO A 16 -0.33 -9.46 -7.35
CA PRO A 16 -0.87 -9.44 -5.99
C PRO A 16 -2.18 -8.64 -5.87
N LYS A 17 -3.15 -9.22 -5.16
CA LYS A 17 -4.42 -8.60 -4.80
C LYS A 17 -4.23 -7.59 -3.67
N ALA A 18 -5.22 -6.72 -3.46
CA ALA A 18 -5.16 -5.67 -2.43
C ALA A 18 -4.83 -6.18 -1.01
N ASP A 19 -5.40 -7.32 -0.58
CA ASP A 19 -5.10 -7.90 0.74
C ASP A 19 -3.69 -8.52 0.82
N GLU A 20 -3.16 -9.02 -0.31
CA GLU A 20 -1.79 -9.53 -0.40
C GLU A 20 -0.78 -8.37 -0.34
N TRP A 21 -1.02 -7.28 -1.08
CA TRP A 21 -0.26 -6.04 -0.96
C TRP A 21 -0.25 -5.49 0.47
N ARG A 22 -1.42 -5.47 1.11
CA ARG A 22 -1.55 -5.04 2.51
C ARG A 22 -0.69 -5.89 3.44
N THR A 23 -0.75 -7.21 3.30
CA THR A 23 0.01 -8.15 4.12
C THR A 23 1.52 -8.01 3.88
N LEU A 24 1.92 -7.88 2.62
CA LEU A 24 3.30 -7.66 2.22
C LEU A 24 3.88 -6.39 2.85
N ILE A 25 3.19 -5.26 2.68
CA ILE A 25 3.66 -3.96 3.16
C ILE A 25 3.62 -3.88 4.68
N THR A 26 2.61 -4.45 5.35
CA THR A 26 2.45 -4.24 6.81
C THR A 26 3.15 -5.30 7.66
N ILE A 27 3.58 -6.43 7.09
CA ILE A 27 4.18 -7.54 7.83
C ILE A 27 5.53 -7.92 7.25
N TYR A 28 5.57 -8.41 6.01
CA TYR A 28 6.77 -9.02 5.45
C TYR A 28 7.90 -8.01 5.19
N ILE A 29 7.58 -6.88 4.54
CA ILE A 29 8.58 -5.84 4.23
C ILE A 29 9.19 -5.27 5.53
N PRO A 30 8.41 -4.82 6.54
CA PRO A 30 8.97 -4.32 7.79
C PRO A 30 9.88 -5.33 8.48
N LEU A 31 9.44 -6.58 8.60
CA LEU A 31 10.24 -7.63 9.25
C LEU A 31 11.56 -7.87 8.50
N ALA A 32 11.51 -7.96 7.18
CA ALA A 32 12.71 -8.15 6.36
C ALA A 32 13.67 -6.97 6.48
N LEU A 33 13.18 -5.73 6.34
CA LEU A 33 14.02 -4.55 6.38
C LEU A 33 14.61 -4.29 7.77
N ILE A 34 13.84 -4.49 8.85
CA ILE A 34 14.36 -4.38 10.22
C ILE A 34 15.42 -5.47 10.47
N SER A 35 15.21 -6.69 9.99
CA SER A 35 16.19 -7.77 10.13
C SER A 35 17.47 -7.52 9.32
N LEU A 36 17.38 -6.78 8.21
CA LEU A 36 18.53 -6.51 7.34
C LEU A 36 19.29 -5.25 7.75
N TRP A 37 18.57 -4.19 8.19
CA TRP A 37 19.07 -2.82 8.31
C TRP A 37 18.74 -2.16 9.67
N GLY A 38 18.25 -2.93 10.64
CA GLY A 38 17.98 -2.41 11.99
C GLY A 38 19.26 -2.14 12.78
N ASP A 39 19.14 -1.28 13.79
CA ASP A 39 20.23 -0.93 14.69
C ASP A 39 20.92 -2.17 15.30
N GLY A 40 22.26 -2.17 15.27
CA GLY A 40 23.08 -3.26 15.83
C GLY A 40 23.51 -4.33 14.83
N MET A 41 23.13 -4.21 13.55
CA MET A 41 23.62 -5.07 12.48
C MET A 41 25.01 -4.65 12.00
N ALA A 42 25.92 -5.61 11.83
CA ALA A 42 27.29 -5.33 11.39
C ALA A 42 27.32 -4.99 9.89
N HIS A 43 27.25 -3.70 9.55
CA HIS A 43 27.41 -3.22 8.18
C HIS A 43 28.87 -2.93 7.83
N LYS A 44 29.26 -3.17 6.56
CA LYS A 44 30.64 -3.05 6.07
C LYS A 44 31.25 -1.64 6.22
N SER A 45 30.42 -0.60 6.35
CA SER A 45 30.85 0.81 6.51
C SER A 45 29.77 1.63 7.20
N LYS A 46 30.17 2.58 8.07
CA LYS A 46 29.29 3.50 8.79
C LYS A 46 28.41 4.37 7.87
N ASN A 47 28.89 4.72 6.68
CA ASN A 47 28.11 5.53 5.73
C ASN A 47 26.99 4.71 5.06
N ILE A 48 27.25 3.42 4.81
CA ILE A 48 26.25 2.50 4.24
C ILE A 48 25.15 2.25 5.27
N ASP A 49 25.53 2.07 6.53
CA ASP A 49 24.63 1.90 7.67
C ASP A 49 23.58 3.04 7.74
N VAL A 50 24.05 4.30 7.72
CA VAL A 50 23.16 5.48 7.75
C VAL A 50 22.17 5.50 6.57
N GLN A 51 22.61 5.18 5.35
CA GLN A 51 21.72 5.17 4.18
C GLN A 51 20.65 4.07 4.28
N LEU A 52 21.02 2.90 4.78
CA LEU A 52 20.10 1.78 4.96
C LEU A 52 19.07 2.08 6.07
N CYS A 53 19.49 2.69 7.18
CA CYS A 53 18.58 3.17 8.21
C CYS A 53 17.61 4.23 7.67
N GLN A 54 18.09 5.18 6.86
CA GLN A 54 17.23 6.17 6.21
C GLN A 54 16.20 5.54 5.27
N ALA A 55 16.60 4.53 4.49
CA ALA A 55 15.68 3.79 3.62
C ALA A 55 14.66 2.98 4.44
N LEU A 56 15.08 2.42 5.58
CA LEU A 56 14.19 1.75 6.53
C LEU A 56 13.15 2.73 7.10
N ASP A 57 13.59 3.87 7.65
CA ASP A 57 12.70 4.90 8.21
C ASP A 57 11.71 5.44 7.17
N HIS A 58 12.20 5.68 5.96
CA HIS A 58 11.38 6.09 4.83
C HIS A 58 10.31 5.05 4.48
N THR A 59 10.70 3.78 4.46
CA THR A 59 9.75 2.68 4.25
C THR A 59 8.76 2.59 5.41
N MET A 60 9.21 2.77 6.66
CA MET A 60 8.33 2.73 7.83
C MET A 60 7.27 3.83 7.78
N ALA A 61 7.58 5.02 7.27
CA ALA A 61 6.57 6.06 7.04
C ALA A 61 5.44 5.56 6.12
N LEU A 62 5.78 4.90 5.00
CA LEU A 62 4.78 4.30 4.11
C LEU A 62 3.96 3.20 4.81
N VAL A 63 4.62 2.33 5.58
CA VAL A 63 3.98 1.24 6.33
C VAL A 63 2.95 1.78 7.32
N GLN A 64 3.29 2.84 8.05
CA GLN A 64 2.38 3.50 8.99
C GLN A 64 1.18 4.13 8.27
N ALA A 65 1.39 4.76 7.12
CA ALA A 65 0.30 5.28 6.30
C ALA A 65 -0.67 4.18 5.83
N VAL A 66 -0.14 3.04 5.38
CA VAL A 66 -0.95 1.86 4.99
C VAL A 66 -1.68 1.27 6.19
N TYR A 67 -1.02 1.18 7.35
CA TYR A 67 -1.65 0.69 8.58
C TYR A 67 -2.87 1.53 8.97
N ILE A 68 -2.76 2.86 8.92
CA ILE A 68 -3.86 3.78 9.25
C ILE A 68 -5.02 3.63 8.25
N THR A 69 -4.74 3.61 6.95
CA THR A 69 -5.79 3.49 5.92
C THR A 69 -6.51 2.15 5.97
N CYS A 70 -5.83 1.11 6.42
CA CYS A 70 -6.38 -0.23 6.59
C CYS A 70 -7.07 -0.47 7.95
N ALA A 71 -7.07 0.52 8.84
CA ALA A 71 -7.67 0.40 10.16
C ALA A 71 -9.19 0.15 10.07
N ARG A 72 -9.78 -0.31 11.18
CA ARG A 72 -11.24 -0.53 11.30
C ARG A 72 -11.98 0.64 11.95
N SER A 73 -11.27 1.70 12.31
CA SER A 73 -11.85 2.96 12.79
C SER A 73 -11.03 4.15 12.28
N MET A 74 -11.71 5.27 12.02
CA MET A 74 -11.06 6.52 11.58
C MET A 74 -11.31 7.61 12.61
N THR A 75 -10.26 8.37 12.93
CA THR A 75 -10.33 9.53 13.81
C THR A 75 -9.53 10.67 13.22
N ILE A 76 -9.81 11.90 13.63
CA ILE A 76 -9.05 13.08 13.18
C ILE A 76 -7.55 12.90 13.47
N LYS A 77 -7.20 12.36 14.64
CA LYS A 77 -5.80 12.05 15.01
C LYS A 77 -5.13 11.11 14.01
N ARG A 78 -5.83 10.04 13.60
CA ARG A 78 -5.34 9.09 12.59
C ARG A 78 -5.20 9.73 11.22
N ALA A 79 -6.16 10.55 10.80
CA ALA A 79 -6.06 11.28 9.53
C ALA A 79 -4.85 12.23 9.52
N ILE A 80 -4.61 12.97 10.61
CA ILE A 80 -3.43 13.84 10.75
C ILE A 80 -2.13 13.02 10.69
N ALA A 81 -2.07 11.90 11.43
CA ALA A 81 -0.92 11.01 11.41
C ALA A 81 -0.65 10.46 9.99
N TYR A 82 -1.69 10.01 9.29
CA TYR A 82 -1.60 9.57 7.90
C TYR A 82 -0.97 10.64 7.01
N ARG A 83 -1.47 11.89 7.08
CA ARG A 83 -0.93 13.00 6.31
C ARG A 83 0.55 13.23 6.61
N SER A 84 0.94 13.18 7.89
CA SER A 84 2.34 13.32 8.29
C SER A 84 3.22 12.25 7.65
N PHE A 85 2.83 10.97 7.79
CA PHE A 85 3.59 9.85 7.24
C PHE A 85 3.70 9.88 5.72
N VAL A 86 2.60 10.16 5.01
CA VAL A 86 2.62 10.29 3.54
C VAL A 86 3.48 11.47 3.10
N SER A 87 3.40 12.61 3.80
CA SER A 87 4.23 13.78 3.46
C SER A 87 5.72 13.50 3.64
N THR A 88 6.10 12.81 4.71
CA THR A 88 7.48 12.39 4.95
C THR A 88 7.94 11.43 3.85
N TRP A 89 7.12 10.43 3.53
CA TRP A 89 7.44 9.46 2.47
C TRP A 89 7.58 10.12 1.10
N VAL A 90 6.62 10.94 0.65
CA VAL A 90 6.69 11.58 -0.67
C VAL A 90 7.88 12.54 -0.76
N SER A 91 8.13 13.36 0.28
CA SER A 91 9.18 14.39 0.21
C SER A 91 10.60 13.81 0.13
N GLN A 92 10.83 12.63 0.68
CA GLN A 92 12.14 11.98 0.68
C GLN A 92 12.34 10.99 -0.47
N LEU A 93 11.29 10.66 -1.24
CA LEU A 93 11.32 9.61 -2.27
C LEU A 93 12.46 9.82 -3.28
N LYS A 94 12.58 11.01 -3.89
CA LYS A 94 13.64 11.30 -4.87
C LYS A 94 15.02 11.49 -4.24
N ILE A 95 15.09 11.81 -2.95
CA ILE A 95 16.36 11.98 -2.23
C ILE A 95 16.98 10.60 -1.98
N LEU A 96 16.18 9.66 -1.45
CA LEU A 96 16.64 8.32 -1.06
C LEU A 96 16.62 7.33 -2.22
N HIS A 97 15.75 7.55 -3.21
CA HIS A 97 15.62 6.70 -4.39
C HIS A 97 15.63 7.52 -5.68
N PRO A 98 16.78 8.11 -6.08
CA PRO A 98 16.87 9.02 -7.24
C PRO A 98 16.40 8.39 -8.56
N ALA A 99 16.62 7.08 -8.71
CA ALA A 99 16.22 6.30 -9.89
C ALA A 99 14.71 6.05 -10.01
N VAL A 100 13.93 6.26 -8.94
CA VAL A 100 12.49 6.02 -8.93
C VAL A 100 11.76 7.28 -9.37
N ASP A 101 10.87 7.17 -10.36
CA ASP A 101 10.05 8.28 -10.80
C ASP A 101 8.81 8.50 -9.94
N HIS A 102 8.37 9.76 -9.89
CA HIS A 102 7.12 10.11 -9.24
C HIS A 102 5.96 9.56 -10.06
N HIS A 103 5.39 8.45 -9.59
CA HIS A 103 4.15 7.94 -10.16
C HIS A 103 2.97 8.82 -9.73
N PRO A 104 1.93 9.00 -10.56
CA PRO A 104 0.69 9.68 -10.17
C PRO A 104 0.10 9.19 -8.85
N ASN A 105 0.29 7.90 -8.52
CA ASN A 105 -0.13 7.31 -7.25
C ASN A 105 0.51 7.99 -6.03
N CYS A 106 1.75 8.47 -6.14
CA CYS A 106 2.40 9.22 -5.07
C CYS A 106 1.65 10.54 -4.82
N HIS A 107 1.31 11.27 -5.87
CA HIS A 107 0.51 12.49 -5.78
C HIS A 107 -0.90 12.20 -5.24
N MET A 108 -1.54 11.14 -5.72
CA MET A 108 -2.89 10.73 -5.29
C MET A 108 -2.93 10.24 -3.84
N SER A 109 -1.81 9.85 -3.25
CA SER A 109 -1.76 9.49 -1.83
C SER A 109 -1.96 10.68 -0.89
N ILE A 110 -1.53 11.88 -1.29
CA ILE A 110 -1.66 13.11 -0.48
C ILE A 110 -3.13 13.49 -0.20
N PRO A 111 -4.02 13.59 -1.20
CA PRO A 111 -5.41 13.98 -0.97
C PRO A 111 -6.21 12.94 -0.19
N ILE A 112 -5.78 11.67 -0.06
CA ILE A 112 -6.49 10.64 0.73
C ILE A 112 -6.79 11.14 2.14
N TYR A 113 -5.93 11.96 2.75
CA TYR A 113 -6.20 12.63 4.02
C TYR A 113 -7.58 13.33 4.07
N LYS A 114 -7.95 14.06 3.01
CA LYS A 114 -9.25 14.74 2.92
C LYS A 114 -10.39 13.73 2.87
N PHE A 115 -10.22 12.63 2.16
CA PHE A 115 -11.20 11.55 2.07
C PHE A 115 -11.36 10.84 3.41
N LEU A 116 -10.29 10.67 4.18
CA LEU A 116 -10.36 10.13 5.54
C LEU A 116 -11.18 11.01 6.49
N LEU A 117 -11.12 12.33 6.32
CA LEU A 117 -11.94 13.27 7.09
C LEU A 117 -13.41 13.29 6.63
N SER A 118 -13.66 13.26 5.32
CA SER A 118 -15.01 13.40 4.75
C SER A 118 -15.82 12.11 4.73
N PHE A 119 -15.18 10.98 4.44
CA PHE A 119 -15.84 9.69 4.18
C PHE A 119 -15.43 8.59 5.17
N GLY A 120 -14.48 8.89 6.08
CA GLY A 120 -14.01 7.95 7.09
C GLY A 120 -13.10 6.86 6.51
N LEU A 121 -13.45 5.60 6.72
CA LEU A 121 -12.61 4.46 6.36
C LEU A 121 -12.48 4.30 4.85
N VAL A 122 -11.29 3.91 4.36
CA VAL A 122 -11.07 3.60 2.94
C VAL A 122 -12.05 2.55 2.42
N ARG A 123 -12.41 1.57 3.25
CA ARG A 123 -13.42 0.54 2.93
C ARG A 123 -14.81 1.10 2.62
N SER A 124 -15.13 2.31 3.07
CA SER A 124 -16.43 2.93 2.80
C SER A 124 -16.53 3.49 1.38
N TRP A 125 -15.40 3.72 0.70
CA TRP A 125 -15.35 4.41 -0.60
C TRP A 125 -14.39 3.78 -1.61
N TRP A 126 -13.87 2.58 -1.34
CA TRP A 126 -13.04 1.84 -2.30
C TRP A 126 -13.86 1.26 -3.47
N CYS A 127 -13.17 1.00 -4.59
CA CYS A 127 -13.82 0.53 -5.82
C CYS A 127 -14.19 -0.96 -5.81
N PHE A 128 -13.64 -1.77 -4.90
CA PHE A 128 -13.76 -3.24 -4.94
C PHE A 128 -15.20 -3.78 -5.01
N PRO A 129 -16.18 -3.25 -4.24
CA PRO A 129 -17.58 -3.70 -4.34
C PRO A 129 -18.18 -3.40 -5.72
N PHE A 130 -17.80 -2.26 -6.31
CA PHE A 130 -18.26 -1.86 -7.64
C PHE A 130 -17.60 -2.70 -8.74
N GLU A 131 -16.31 -3.02 -8.63
CA GLU A 131 -15.61 -3.94 -9.54
C GLU A 131 -16.27 -5.33 -9.53
N HIS A 132 -16.61 -5.84 -8.34
CA HIS A 132 -17.33 -7.10 -8.21
C HIS A 132 -18.70 -7.04 -8.89
N LEU A 133 -19.46 -5.97 -8.65
CA LEU A 133 -20.77 -5.75 -9.27
C LEU A 133 -20.66 -5.67 -10.80
N ILE A 134 -19.68 -4.93 -11.33
CA ILE A 134 -19.44 -4.82 -12.77
C ILE A 134 -19.16 -6.20 -13.37
N GLY A 135 -18.33 -7.01 -12.71
CA GLY A 135 -18.09 -8.40 -13.13
C GLY A 135 -19.37 -9.23 -13.18
N GLN A 136 -20.24 -9.13 -12.17
CA GLN A 136 -21.54 -9.81 -12.17
C GLN A 136 -22.43 -9.32 -13.32
N LEU A 137 -22.50 -8.01 -13.56
CA LEU A 137 -23.29 -7.43 -14.65
C LEU A 137 -22.79 -7.88 -16.03
N GLN A 138 -21.49 -8.04 -16.23
CA GLN A 138 -20.90 -8.55 -17.48
C GLN A 138 -21.31 -9.99 -17.80
N HIS A 139 -21.67 -10.79 -16.80
CA HIS A 139 -22.13 -12.16 -16.98
C HIS A 139 -23.65 -12.29 -17.20
N LEU A 140 -24.41 -11.20 -17.06
CA LEU A 140 -25.84 -11.24 -17.34
C LEU A 140 -26.08 -11.38 -18.85
N PRO A 141 -27.01 -12.27 -19.29
CA PRO A 141 -27.34 -12.41 -20.69
C PRO A 141 -28.04 -11.14 -21.18
N THR A 142 -27.31 -10.28 -21.90
CA THR A 142 -27.84 -9.05 -22.49
C THR A 142 -28.51 -9.26 -23.85
N ASN A 143 -28.52 -10.50 -24.35
CA ASN A 143 -28.84 -10.76 -25.75
C ASN A 143 -30.35 -10.83 -26.07
N ASN A 144 -31.25 -10.54 -25.11
CA ASN A 144 -32.72 -10.57 -25.27
C ASN A 144 -33.29 -11.79 -26.03
N LYS A 145 -32.54 -12.89 -26.08
CA LYS A 145 -33.01 -14.14 -26.68
C LYS A 145 -33.82 -14.85 -25.62
N PHE A 146 -35.13 -14.70 -25.70
CA PHE A 146 -36.04 -15.63 -25.04
C PHE A 146 -35.78 -17.00 -25.65
N SER A 147 -35.30 -17.94 -24.83
CA SER A 147 -35.26 -19.35 -25.20
C SER A 147 -36.69 -19.75 -25.54
N THR A 148 -36.96 -20.00 -26.82
CA THR A 148 -38.21 -20.62 -27.23
C THR A 148 -38.19 -22.06 -26.73
N CYS A 149 -39.15 -22.38 -25.86
CA CYS A 149 -39.41 -23.73 -25.38
C CYS A 149 -39.83 -24.65 -26.53
#